data_AF-A0A8X7ZSR9-F1
#
_entry.id   AF-A0A8X7ZSR9-F1
#
_cell.length_a   1.000
_cell.length_b   1.000
_cell.length_c   1.000
_cell.angle_alpha   90.00
_cell.angle_beta   90.00
_cell.angle_gamma   90.00
#
_symmetry.space_group_name_H-M   'P 1'
#
loop_
_entity.id
_entity.type
_entity.pdbx_description
1 polymer ?
#
loop_
_entity_poly.entity_id
_entity_poly.type
_entity_poly.pdbx_seq_one_letter_code
_entity_poly.pdbx_strand_id
1 'polypeptide(L)'
;MVSAEGFLHKYLRNLVMNLVGNENMKQKHIPKVEKMVCEHLQSWCGQASIELREAVAKMEFSFGAKILLSYSESKSSKNLKQAYGDFQHGLISFPLNIPGTAFWKCLQGRKKAVEIIKSILEERRAAPRKRQEKDFLDLVIEEIKKNGSLMTEAIALDLLFILVFAAFETTSIALTLAVKNVCEHPKVLEEFVSIYCHWRDSRN
;
A
#
# COMPACT_ATOMS: atom_id res chain seq x y z
N MET A 1 10.76 8.62 7.20
CA MET A 1 9.73 8.68 8.27
C MET A 1 10.25 8.07 9.57
N VAL A 2 10.77 6.84 9.57
CA VAL A 2 11.35 6.19 10.77
C VAL A 2 12.67 6.84 11.24
N SER A 3 13.48 7.37 10.32
CA SER A 3 14.72 8.11 10.61
C SER A 3 14.56 9.63 10.58
N ALA A 4 13.35 10.14 10.38
CA ALA A 4 13.12 11.59 10.34
C ALA A 4 12.87 12.09 11.76
N GLU A 5 13.52 13.19 12.13
CA GLU A 5 13.41 13.77 13.48
C GLU A 5 12.77 15.15 13.47
N GLY A 6 12.18 15.52 14.61
CA GLY A 6 11.68 16.87 14.88
C GLY A 6 10.70 17.40 13.83
N PHE A 7 11.05 18.55 13.24
CA PHE A 7 10.18 19.30 12.33
C PHE A 7 9.87 18.53 11.04
N LEU A 8 10.84 17.78 10.50
CA LEU A 8 10.64 16.98 9.29
C LEU A 8 9.63 15.85 9.53
N HIS A 9 9.72 15.15 10.67
CA HIS A 9 8.74 14.12 11.02
C HIS A 9 7.32 14.70 11.13
N LYS A 10 7.16 15.83 11.84
CA LYS A 10 5.85 16.50 11.99
C LYS A 10 5.27 16.90 10.62
N TYR A 11 6.09 17.45 9.74
CA TYR A 11 5.70 17.83 8.39
C TYR A 11 5.23 16.61 7.56
N LEU A 12 6.04 15.55 7.50
CA LEU A 12 5.69 14.33 6.75
C LEU A 12 4.43 13.65 7.32
N ARG A 13 4.30 13.61 8.64
CA ARG A 13 3.11 13.07 9.31
C ARG A 13 1.86 13.84 8.91
N ASN A 14 1.90 15.17 8.93
CA ASN A 14 0.75 15.99 8.53
C ASN A 14 0.35 15.74 7.08
N LEU A 15 1.32 15.60 6.17
CA LEU A 15 1.04 15.26 4.78
C LEU A 15 0.34 13.90 4.64
N VAL A 16 0.80 12.89 5.37
CA VAL A 16 0.18 11.56 5.37
C VAL A 16 -1.21 11.59 5.99
N MET A 17 -1.44 12.39 7.03
CA MET A 17 -2.78 12.55 7.62
C MET A 17 -3.79 13.14 6.63
N ASN A 18 -3.36 13.91 5.63
CA ASN A 18 -4.26 14.34 4.55
C ASN A 18 -4.73 13.16 3.68
N LEU A 19 -3.91 12.13 3.51
CA LEU A 19 -4.28 10.92 2.77
C LEU A 19 -5.31 10.07 3.52
N VAL A 20 -5.05 9.81 4.80
CA VAL A 20 -5.83 8.89 5.65
C VAL A 20 -6.79 9.61 6.60
N GLY A 21 -7.02 10.91 6.37
CA GLY A 21 -7.97 11.69 7.15
C GLY A 21 -9.40 11.18 7.02
N ASN A 22 -10.20 11.38 8.07
CA ASN A 22 -11.55 10.82 8.20
C ASN A 22 -12.44 11.06 6.96
N GLU A 23 -12.37 12.26 6.37
CA GLU A 23 -13.14 12.62 5.19
C GLU A 23 -12.71 11.82 3.94
N ASN A 24 -11.40 11.81 3.62
CA ASN A 24 -10.88 11.05 2.48
C ASN A 24 -11.10 9.54 2.66
N MET A 25 -10.96 9.03 3.89
CA MET A 25 -11.26 7.64 4.22
C MET A 25 -12.71 7.29 3.89
N LYS A 26 -13.67 8.03 4.44
CA LYS A 26 -15.10 7.75 4.27
C LYS A 26 -15.59 7.92 2.84
N GLN A 27 -15.21 9.02 2.19
CA GLN A 27 -15.78 9.37 0.89
C GLN A 27 -15.04 8.74 -0.29
N LYS A 28 -13.72 8.52 -0.19
CA LYS A 28 -12.89 8.11 -1.34
C LYS A 28 -12.31 6.71 -1.21
N HIS A 29 -11.87 6.31 -0.02
CA HIS A 29 -11.11 5.07 0.13
C HIS A 29 -12.01 3.88 0.46
N ILE A 30 -12.96 3.98 1.40
CA ILE A 30 -13.84 2.85 1.77
C ILE A 30 -14.54 2.23 0.54
N PRO A 31 -15.20 2.98 -0.36
CA PRO A 31 -15.84 2.37 -1.53
C PRO A 31 -14.85 1.67 -2.48
N LYS A 32 -13.61 2.17 -2.55
CA LYS A 32 -12.55 1.56 -3.37
C LYS A 32 -11.99 0.29 -2.72
N VAL A 33 -11.84 0.28 -1.40
CA VAL A 33 -11.46 -0.90 -0.61
C VAL A 33 -12.50 -1.98 -0.83
N GLU A 34 -13.77 -1.67 -0.57
CA GLU A 34 -14.88 -2.60 -0.69
C GLU A 34 -14.93 -3.22 -2.09
N LYS A 35 -14.91 -2.39 -3.14
CA LYS A 35 -14.88 -2.87 -4.52
C LYS A 35 -13.70 -3.80 -4.79
N MET A 36 -12.49 -3.42 -4.38
CA MET A 36 -11.29 -4.23 -4.62
C MET A 36 -11.33 -5.56 -3.87
N VAL A 37 -11.77 -5.55 -2.61
CA VAL A 37 -11.91 -6.74 -1.78
C VAL A 37 -12.94 -7.69 -2.39
N CYS A 38 -14.10 -7.18 -2.80
CA CYS A 38 -15.13 -7.97 -3.48
C CYS A 38 -14.62 -8.59 -4.79
N GLU A 39 -13.90 -7.83 -5.62
CA GLU A 39 -13.29 -8.34 -6.86
C GLU A 39 -12.29 -9.49 -6.57
N HIS A 40 -11.44 -9.35 -5.54
CA HIS A 40 -10.49 -10.39 -5.17
C HIS A 40 -11.18 -11.62 -4.56
N LEU A 41 -12.13 -11.43 -3.64
CA LEU A 41 -12.90 -12.53 -3.07
C LEU A 41 -13.64 -13.33 -4.16
N GLN A 42 -14.28 -12.66 -5.11
CA GLN A 42 -14.92 -13.32 -6.26
C GLN A 42 -13.92 -14.13 -7.08
N SER A 43 -12.71 -13.60 -7.29
CA SER A 43 -11.64 -14.31 -8.02
C SER A 43 -11.12 -15.53 -7.26
N TRP A 44 -11.21 -15.54 -5.92
CA TRP A 44 -10.81 -16.66 -5.07
C TRP A 44 -11.88 -17.75 -5.03
N CYS A 45 -13.16 -17.37 -5.01
CA CYS A 45 -14.28 -18.33 -5.03
C CYS A 45 -14.28 -19.26 -6.25
N GLY A 46 -13.68 -18.83 -7.38
CA GLY A 46 -13.53 -19.65 -8.58
C GLY A 46 -12.40 -20.68 -8.51
N GLN A 47 -11.60 -20.71 -7.44
CA GLN A 47 -10.44 -21.59 -7.29
C GLN A 47 -10.73 -22.70 -6.27
N ALA A 48 -10.19 -23.90 -6.52
CA ALA A 48 -10.37 -25.05 -5.63
C ALA A 48 -9.73 -24.83 -4.25
N SER A 49 -8.62 -24.09 -4.20
CA SER A 49 -7.96 -23.67 -2.98
C SER A 49 -7.09 -22.45 -3.26
N ILE A 50 -6.77 -21.68 -2.21
CA ILE A 50 -5.87 -20.53 -2.29
C ILE A 50 -4.81 -20.62 -1.19
N GLU A 51 -3.61 -20.11 -1.45
CA GLU A 51 -2.66 -19.79 -0.40
C GLU A 51 -3.05 -18.42 0.18
N LEU A 52 -3.69 -18.43 1.35
CA LEU A 52 -4.33 -17.26 1.94
C LEU A 52 -3.33 -16.10 2.18
N ARG A 53 -2.11 -16.40 2.62
CA ARG A 53 -1.12 -15.36 2.93
C ARG A 53 -0.70 -14.61 1.66
N GLU A 54 -0.37 -15.32 0.60
CA GLU A 54 0.01 -14.75 -0.69
C GLU A 54 -1.17 -14.01 -1.34
N ALA A 55 -2.37 -14.58 -1.28
CA ALA A 55 -3.57 -13.97 -1.84
C ALA A 55 -3.88 -12.62 -1.17
N VAL A 56 -3.89 -12.58 0.16
CA VAL A 56 -4.10 -11.35 0.95
C VAL A 56 -2.96 -10.35 0.72
N ALA A 57 -1.70 -10.79 0.74
CA ALA A 57 -0.55 -9.91 0.49
C ALA A 57 -0.59 -9.29 -0.91
N LYS A 58 -1.03 -10.03 -1.93
CA LYS A 58 -1.21 -9.52 -3.30
C LYS A 58 -2.32 -8.47 -3.37
N MET A 59 -3.45 -8.72 -2.71
CA MET A 59 -4.58 -7.80 -2.66
C MET A 59 -4.18 -6.49 -1.96
N GLU A 60 -3.57 -6.58 -0.78
CA GLU A 60 -3.11 -5.42 0.00
C GLU A 60 -2.02 -4.62 -0.74
N PHE A 61 -1.07 -5.29 -1.39
CA PHE A 61 -0.07 -4.61 -2.21
C PHE A 61 -0.72 -3.82 -3.35
N SER A 62 -1.64 -4.45 -4.08
CA SER A 62 -2.38 -3.83 -5.17
C SER A 62 -3.19 -2.62 -4.68
N PHE A 63 -3.78 -2.73 -3.49
CA PHE A 63 -4.50 -1.65 -2.83
C PHE A 63 -3.59 -0.47 -2.49
N GLY A 64 -2.52 -0.72 -1.73
CA GLY A 64 -1.57 0.31 -1.30
C GLY A 64 -0.92 1.03 -2.48
N ALA A 65 -0.46 0.27 -3.48
CA ALA A 65 0.15 0.84 -4.68
C ALA A 65 -0.85 1.67 -5.50
N LYS A 66 -2.12 1.26 -5.59
CA LYS A 66 -3.16 2.02 -6.27
C LYS A 66 -3.52 3.32 -5.56
N ILE A 67 -3.65 3.30 -4.22
CA ILE A 67 -3.99 4.52 -3.46
C ILE A 67 -2.84 5.52 -3.47
N LEU A 68 -1.61 5.05 -3.28
CA LEU A 68 -0.45 5.93 -3.08
C LEU A 68 0.15 6.41 -4.40
N LEU A 69 0.16 5.56 -5.43
CA LEU A 69 0.87 5.81 -6.69
C LEU A 69 -0.05 5.84 -7.91
N SER A 70 -1.35 5.51 -7.76
CA SER A 70 -2.22 5.15 -8.89
C SER A 70 -1.64 4.03 -9.75
N TYR A 71 -0.82 3.17 -9.15
CA TYR A 71 -0.18 2.06 -9.84
C TYR A 71 -1.12 0.85 -9.93
N SER A 72 -1.07 0.13 -11.04
CA SER A 72 -1.73 -1.16 -11.21
C SER A 72 -0.86 -2.10 -12.04
N GLU A 73 -0.62 -3.31 -11.54
CA GLU A 73 0.20 -4.33 -12.22
C GLU A 73 -0.29 -4.60 -13.65
N SER A 74 -1.60 -4.64 -13.87
CA SER A 74 -2.20 -4.88 -15.20
C SER A 74 -1.89 -3.81 -16.24
N LYS A 75 -1.42 -2.63 -15.83
CA LYS A 75 -1.08 -1.51 -16.72
C LYS A 75 0.41 -1.20 -16.76
N SER A 76 1.24 -1.95 -16.03
CA SER A 76 2.66 -1.67 -15.91
C SER A 76 3.48 -2.93 -16.16
N SER A 77 4.44 -2.86 -17.08
CA SER A 77 5.44 -3.91 -17.27
C SER A 77 6.47 -3.98 -16.12
N LYS A 78 6.48 -2.99 -15.23
CA LYS A 78 7.42 -2.88 -14.12
C LYS A 78 6.92 -3.75 -12.96
N ASN A 79 7.71 -4.74 -12.53
CA ASN A 79 7.33 -5.61 -11.41
C ASN A 79 7.67 -4.97 -10.05
N LEU A 80 6.82 -4.06 -9.59
CA LEU A 80 7.01 -3.35 -8.32
C LEU A 80 6.86 -4.30 -7.12
N LYS A 81 5.91 -5.24 -7.16
CA LYS A 81 5.70 -6.23 -6.10
C LYS A 81 6.95 -7.08 -5.84
N GLN A 82 7.60 -7.56 -6.89
CA GLN A 82 8.85 -8.31 -6.76
C GLN A 82 9.95 -7.48 -6.10
N ALA A 83 10.08 -6.21 -6.45
CA ALA A 83 11.08 -5.33 -5.84
C ALA A 83 10.86 -5.16 -4.32
N TYR A 84 9.59 -5.09 -3.88
CA TYR A 84 9.24 -5.11 -2.46
C TYR A 84 9.48 -6.48 -1.80
N GLY A 85 9.25 -7.58 -2.50
CA GLY A 85 9.56 -8.92 -2.00
C GLY A 85 11.05 -9.11 -1.72
N ASP A 86 11.91 -8.65 -2.65
CA ASP A 86 13.38 -8.68 -2.48
C ASP A 86 13.82 -7.79 -1.29
N PHE A 87 13.19 -6.62 -1.13
CA PHE A 87 13.40 -5.73 0.00
C PHE A 87 13.04 -6.38 1.34
N GLN A 88 11.82 -6.92 1.45
CA GLN A 88 11.28 -7.52 2.67
C GLN A 88 12.12 -8.71 3.13
N HIS A 89 12.55 -9.58 2.21
CA HIS A 89 13.30 -10.79 2.55
C HIS A 89 14.64 -10.51 3.24
N GLY A 90 15.31 -9.41 2.89
CA GLY A 90 16.59 -9.03 3.50
C GLY A 90 16.49 -7.99 4.62
N LEU A 91 15.28 -7.53 4.97
CA LEU A 91 15.10 -6.42 5.92
C LEU A 91 15.62 -6.74 7.34
N ILE A 92 15.46 -7.99 7.78
CA ILE A 92 15.91 -8.49 9.10
C ILE A 92 17.20 -9.33 9.00
N SER A 93 17.89 -9.28 7.86
CA SER A 93 19.12 -10.05 7.65
C SER A 93 20.35 -9.35 8.24
N PHE A 94 21.43 -10.11 8.46
CA PHE A 94 22.69 -9.54 8.90
C PHE A 94 23.27 -8.59 7.83
N PRO A 95 23.73 -7.37 8.18
CA PRO A 95 23.96 -6.27 7.23
C PRO A 95 25.28 -6.41 6.44
N LEU A 96 25.44 -7.53 5.71
CA LEU A 96 26.57 -7.78 4.83
C LEU A 96 26.22 -7.44 3.39
N ASN A 97 26.79 -6.34 2.87
CA ASN A 97 26.60 -5.90 1.50
C ASN A 97 27.53 -6.63 0.52
N ILE A 98 27.34 -7.95 0.38
CA ILE A 98 28.11 -8.81 -0.52
C ILE A 98 27.12 -9.44 -1.53
N PRO A 99 27.42 -9.44 -2.84
CA PRO A 99 26.56 -10.07 -3.84
C PRO A 99 26.14 -11.50 -3.44
N GLY A 100 24.84 -11.77 -3.48
CA GLY A 100 24.26 -13.05 -3.08
C GLY A 100 23.70 -13.11 -1.65
N THR A 101 24.06 -12.17 -0.76
CA THR A 101 23.46 -12.11 0.58
C THR A 101 22.02 -11.58 0.54
N ALA A 102 21.24 -11.89 1.57
CA ALA A 102 19.90 -11.35 1.75
C ALA A 102 19.91 -9.82 1.88
N PHE A 103 20.90 -9.25 2.59
CA PHE A 103 21.03 -7.79 2.73
C PHE A 103 21.34 -7.11 1.38
N TRP A 104 22.22 -7.69 0.56
CA TRP A 104 22.48 -7.17 -0.78
C TRP A 104 21.22 -7.19 -1.65
N LYS A 105 20.45 -8.30 -1.64
CA LYS A 105 19.17 -8.38 -2.36
C LYS A 105 18.17 -7.34 -1.86
N CYS A 106 18.12 -7.08 -0.55
CA CYS A 106 17.26 -6.05 0.02
C CYS A 106 17.60 -4.65 -0.51
N LEU A 107 18.90 -4.31 -0.58
CA LEU A 107 19.34 -3.04 -1.15
C LEU A 107 18.99 -2.93 -2.66
N GLN A 108 19.14 -4.02 -3.42
CA GLN A 108 18.72 -4.04 -4.83
C GLN A 108 17.20 -3.90 -5.00
N GLY A 109 16.42 -4.59 -4.15
CA GLY A 109 14.96 -4.49 -4.13
C GLY A 109 14.50 -3.05 -3.86
N ARG A 110 15.07 -2.40 -2.84
CA ARG A 110 14.82 -0.98 -2.55
C ARG A 110 15.19 -0.10 -3.75
N LYS A 111 16.38 -0.27 -4.31
CA LYS A 111 16.85 0.52 -5.46
C LYS A 111 15.88 0.41 -6.64
N LYS A 112 15.52 -0.81 -7.03
CA LYS A 112 14.58 -1.10 -8.11
C LYS A 112 13.19 -0.51 -7.83
N ALA A 113 12.68 -0.64 -6.61
CA ALA A 113 11.39 -0.08 -6.24
C ALA A 113 11.39 1.46 -6.34
N VAL A 114 12.43 2.12 -5.83
CA VAL A 114 12.59 3.58 -5.91
C VAL A 114 12.72 4.06 -7.36
N GLU A 115 13.45 3.34 -8.23
CA GLU A 115 13.55 3.65 -9.66
C GLU A 115 12.18 3.56 -10.36
N ILE A 116 11.39 2.53 -10.04
CA ILE A 116 10.02 2.39 -10.55
C ILE A 116 9.14 3.54 -10.05
N ILE A 117 9.17 3.86 -8.76
CA ILE A 117 8.39 4.97 -8.19
C ILE A 117 8.79 6.29 -8.83
N LYS A 118 10.09 6.53 -9.03
CA LYS A 118 10.59 7.72 -9.72
C LYS A 118 10.03 7.81 -11.14
N SER A 119 10.04 6.73 -11.89
CA SER A 119 9.47 6.73 -13.23
C SER A 119 7.96 7.06 -13.24
N ILE A 120 7.20 6.56 -12.26
CA ILE A 120 5.78 6.89 -12.09
C ILE A 120 5.60 8.39 -11.78
N LEU A 121 6.47 8.94 -10.93
CA LEU A 121 6.48 10.37 -10.59
C LEU A 121 6.73 11.24 -11.83
N GLU A 122 7.71 10.87 -12.67
CA GLU A 122 8.01 11.60 -13.91
C GLU A 122 6.92 11.48 -14.96
N GLU A 123 6.34 10.29 -15.15
CA GLU A 123 5.18 10.08 -16.01
C GLU A 123 4.01 10.99 -15.58
N ARG A 124 3.78 11.12 -14.26
CA ARG A 124 2.75 12.01 -13.73
C ARG A 124 3.08 13.49 -13.93
N ARG A 125 4.36 13.88 -13.84
CA ARG A 125 4.81 15.26 -14.10
C ARG A 125 4.62 15.65 -15.57
N ALA A 126 4.88 14.71 -16.50
CA ALA A 126 4.72 14.92 -17.93
C ALA A 126 3.25 14.98 -18.38
N ALA A 127 2.37 14.23 -17.71
CA ALA A 127 0.93 14.23 -17.97
C ALA A 127 0.11 14.51 -16.68
N PRO A 128 0.04 15.78 -16.23
CA PRO A 128 -0.71 16.14 -15.02
C PRO A 128 -2.20 15.84 -15.14
N ARG A 129 -2.81 15.37 -14.05
CA ARG A 129 -4.26 15.15 -13.98
C ARG A 129 -5.03 16.46 -13.86
N LYS A 130 -6.31 16.42 -14.26
CA LYS A 130 -7.28 17.49 -14.00
C LYS A 130 -7.44 17.67 -12.48
N ARG A 131 -7.74 18.90 -12.05
CA ARG A 131 -7.79 19.28 -10.63
C ARG A 131 -8.75 18.41 -9.80
N GLN A 132 -9.86 17.96 -10.40
CA GLN A 132 -10.90 17.15 -9.77
C GLN A 132 -10.47 15.69 -9.52
N GLU A 133 -9.39 15.22 -10.15
CA GLU A 133 -8.92 13.83 -10.11
C GLU A 133 -7.60 13.66 -9.34
N LYS A 134 -7.18 14.71 -8.62
CA LYS A 134 -5.91 14.70 -7.91
C LYS A 134 -5.90 13.65 -6.80
N ASP A 135 -4.83 12.86 -6.78
CA ASP A 135 -4.56 11.84 -5.78
C ASP A 135 -3.35 12.19 -4.90
N PHE A 136 -2.92 11.24 -4.07
CA PHE A 136 -1.80 11.45 -3.17
C PHE A 136 -0.50 11.79 -3.90
N LEU A 137 -0.27 11.18 -5.07
CA LEU A 137 0.93 11.45 -5.85
C LEU A 137 0.94 12.90 -6.35
N ASP A 138 -0.21 13.45 -6.71
CA ASP A 138 -0.34 14.86 -7.09
C ASP A 138 -0.02 15.80 -5.90
N LEU A 139 -0.48 15.47 -4.68
CA LEU A 139 -0.13 16.22 -3.47
C LEU A 139 1.38 16.21 -3.19
N VAL A 140 2.04 15.06 -3.38
CA VAL A 140 3.50 14.94 -3.23
C VAL A 140 4.21 15.81 -4.28
N ILE A 141 3.77 15.78 -5.53
CA ILE A 141 4.35 16.62 -6.60
C ILE A 141 4.17 18.11 -6.30
N GLU A 142 3.02 18.52 -5.79
CA GLU A 142 2.76 19.90 -5.38
C GLU A 142 3.69 20.36 -4.26
N GLU A 143 3.87 19.52 -3.23
CA GLU A 143 4.78 19.84 -2.12
C GLU A 143 6.25 19.89 -2.56
N ILE A 144 6.66 19.11 -3.57
CA ILE A 144 8.01 19.24 -4.17
C ILE A 144 8.20 20.60 -4.86
N LYS A 145 7.15 21.11 -5.55
CA LYS A 145 7.23 22.37 -6.32
C LYS A 145 7.10 23.62 -5.46
N LYS A 146 6.61 23.48 -4.22
CA LYS A 146 6.31 24.60 -3.34
C LYS A 146 7.58 25.23 -2.78
N ASN A 147 7.78 26.52 -3.05
CA ASN A 147 8.90 27.28 -2.49
C ASN A 147 8.90 27.23 -0.95
N GLY A 148 10.05 26.94 -0.35
CA GLY A 148 10.20 26.80 1.10
C GLY A 148 9.67 25.49 1.69
N SER A 149 9.23 24.54 0.87
CA SER A 149 8.87 23.20 1.30
C SER A 149 10.10 22.40 1.73
N LEU A 150 9.93 21.53 2.73
CA LEU A 150 10.95 20.55 3.12
C LEU A 150 10.99 19.33 2.17
N MET A 151 10.01 19.21 1.28
CA MET A 151 9.86 18.05 0.40
C MET A 151 10.83 18.12 -0.78
N THR A 152 11.99 17.48 -0.62
CA THR A 152 12.86 17.20 -1.78
C THR A 152 12.37 15.97 -2.54
N GLU A 153 12.79 15.81 -3.79
CA GLU A 153 12.47 14.60 -4.56
C GLU A 153 12.95 13.33 -3.88
N ALA A 154 14.13 13.34 -3.26
CA ALA A 154 14.65 12.19 -2.50
C ALA A 154 13.74 11.85 -1.31
N ILE A 155 13.30 12.85 -0.54
CA ILE A 155 12.36 12.65 0.58
C ILE A 155 11.02 12.12 0.09
N ALA A 156 10.52 12.63 -1.04
CA ALA A 156 9.28 12.17 -1.65
C ALA A 156 9.36 10.70 -2.09
N LEU A 157 10.44 10.30 -2.76
CA LEU A 157 10.64 8.92 -3.19
C LEU A 157 10.74 7.98 -1.99
N ASP A 158 11.48 8.36 -0.95
CA ASP A 158 11.59 7.58 0.28
C ASP A 158 10.26 7.49 1.03
N LEU A 159 9.47 8.57 1.06
CA LEU A 159 8.14 8.61 1.66
C LEU A 159 7.18 7.68 0.91
N LEU A 160 7.12 7.78 -0.42
CA LEU A 160 6.28 6.94 -1.26
C LEU A 160 6.65 5.46 -1.09
N PHE A 161 7.95 5.16 -1.09
CA PHE A 161 8.46 3.80 -0.88
C PHE A 161 8.01 3.22 0.47
N ILE A 162 8.24 3.95 1.56
CA ILE A 162 7.92 3.44 2.90
C ILE A 162 6.41 3.34 3.13
N LEU A 163 5.62 4.24 2.55
CA LEU A 163 4.16 4.18 2.68
C LEU A 163 3.56 2.99 1.93
N VAL A 164 4.07 2.67 0.74
CA VAL A 164 3.60 1.47 0.03
C VAL A 164 3.96 0.23 0.83
N PHE A 165 5.19 0.12 1.34
CA PHE A 165 5.59 -0.98 2.23
C PHE A 165 4.67 -1.11 3.45
N ALA A 166 4.45 0.00 4.17
CA ALA A 166 3.62 0.04 5.35
C ALA A 166 2.14 -0.30 5.06
N ALA A 167 1.65 0.00 3.85
CA ALA A 167 0.27 -0.22 3.47
C ALA A 167 -0.10 -1.70 3.27
N PHE A 168 0.87 -2.59 3.04
CA PHE A 168 0.57 -4.01 2.82
C PHE A 168 1.22 -4.97 3.82
N GLU A 169 2.40 -4.66 4.35
CA GLU A 169 3.16 -5.66 5.11
C GLU A 169 2.46 -6.05 6.41
N THR A 170 2.04 -5.06 7.20
CA THR A 170 1.41 -5.32 8.51
C THR A 170 -0.04 -5.75 8.38
N THR A 171 -0.79 -5.13 7.46
CA THR A 171 -2.23 -5.39 7.27
C THR A 171 -2.47 -6.76 6.67
N SER A 172 -1.62 -7.20 5.74
CA SER A 172 -1.75 -8.54 5.16
C SER A 172 -1.58 -9.64 6.20
N ILE A 173 -0.57 -9.54 7.08
CA ILE A 173 -0.36 -10.48 8.19
C ILE A 173 -1.57 -10.48 9.12
N ALA A 174 -2.05 -9.30 9.52
CA ALA A 174 -3.20 -9.17 10.41
C ALA A 174 -4.47 -9.80 9.81
N LEU A 175 -4.74 -9.55 8.53
CA LEU A 175 -5.89 -10.12 7.81
C LEU A 175 -5.77 -11.64 7.64
N THR A 176 -4.60 -12.15 7.27
CA THR A 176 -4.36 -13.60 7.19
C THR A 176 -4.62 -14.27 8.53
N LEU A 177 -4.13 -13.69 9.63
CA LEU A 177 -4.37 -14.21 10.98
C LEU A 177 -5.84 -14.09 11.37
N ALA A 178 -6.51 -12.97 11.06
CA ALA A 178 -7.93 -12.79 11.36
C ALA A 178 -8.78 -13.87 10.66
N VAL A 179 -8.58 -14.07 9.36
CA VAL A 179 -9.30 -15.10 8.59
C VAL A 179 -9.00 -16.49 9.15
N LYS A 180 -7.74 -16.82 9.42
CA LYS A 180 -7.36 -18.11 10.05
C LYS A 180 -8.10 -18.32 11.37
N ASN A 181 -8.07 -17.33 12.26
CA ASN A 181 -8.69 -17.44 13.58
C ASN A 181 -10.22 -17.56 13.46
N VAL A 182 -10.88 -16.84 12.55
CA VAL A 182 -12.33 -16.97 12.33
C VAL A 182 -12.68 -18.37 11.79
N CYS A 183 -11.89 -18.90 10.85
CA CYS A 183 -12.10 -20.25 10.32
C CYS A 183 -11.92 -21.35 11.37
N GLU A 184 -11.02 -21.15 12.34
CA GLU A 184 -10.78 -22.11 13.43
C GLU A 184 -11.82 -22.04 14.56
N HIS A 185 -12.69 -21.02 14.59
CA HIS A 185 -13.68 -20.81 15.66
C HIS A 185 -15.10 -20.61 15.09
N PRO A 186 -15.85 -21.68 14.79
CA PRO A 186 -17.16 -21.61 14.13
C PRO A 186 -18.18 -20.68 14.79
N LYS A 187 -18.19 -20.61 16.14
CA LYS A 187 -19.09 -19.71 16.89
C LYS A 187 -18.84 -18.23 16.56
N VAL A 188 -17.58 -17.86 16.36
CA VAL A 188 -17.20 -16.48 16.00
C VAL A 188 -17.66 -16.17 14.57
N LEU A 189 -17.54 -17.14 13.66
CA LEU A 189 -18.03 -16.99 12.29
C LEU A 189 -19.57 -16.82 12.26
N GLU A 190 -20.30 -17.63 13.02
CA GLU A 190 -21.77 -17.52 13.15
C GLU A 190 -22.19 -16.14 13.65
N GLU A 191 -21.50 -15.61 14.67
CA GLU A 191 -21.76 -14.27 15.20
C GLU A 191 -21.49 -13.18 14.17
N PHE A 192 -20.37 -13.24 13.44
CA PHE A 192 -20.08 -12.28 12.36
C PHE A 192 -21.14 -12.29 11.27
N VAL A 193 -21.60 -13.48 10.84
CA VAL A 193 -22.65 -13.61 9.84
C VAL A 193 -23.98 -13.04 10.36
N SER A 194 -24.32 -13.30 11.62
CA SER A 194 -25.53 -12.75 12.26
C SER A 194 -25.51 -11.22 12.29
N ILE A 195 -24.40 -10.62 12.72
CA ILE A 195 -24.21 -9.16 12.76
C ILE A 195 -24.33 -8.58 11.35
N TYR A 196 -23.70 -9.20 10.35
CA TYR A 196 -23.74 -8.73 8.96
C TYR A 196 -25.16 -8.78 8.38
N CYS A 197 -25.90 -9.88 8.59
CA CYS A 197 -27.29 -10.00 8.16
C CYS A 197 -28.17 -8.92 8.80
N HIS A 198 -28.05 -8.71 10.12
CA HIS A 198 -28.80 -7.68 10.83
C HIS A 198 -28.49 -6.26 10.30
N TRP A 199 -27.22 -5.94 10.07
CA TRP A 199 -26.80 -4.67 9.49
C TRP A 199 -27.34 -4.45 8.07
N ARG A 200 -27.29 -5.50 7.24
CA ARG A 200 -27.80 -5.46 5.85
C ARG A 200 -29.31 -5.21 5.83
N ASP A 201 -30.04 -5.92 6.69
CA ASP A 201 -31.50 -5.85 6.74
C ASP A 201 -31.97 -4.51 7.34
N SER A 202 -31.16 -3.86 8.18
CA SER A 202 -31.43 -2.52 8.73
C SER A 202 -31.20 -1.36 7.73
N ARG A 203 -30.63 -1.64 6.55
CA ARG A 203 -30.36 -0.65 5.49
C ARG A 203 -31.31 -0.75 4.29
N ASN A 204 -32.08 -1.82 4.21
CA ASN A 204 -33.14 -2.02 3.20
C ASN A 204 -34.48 -1.56 3.76
#